data_AF-A0A9E3EWK1-F1
#
_entry.id   AF-A0A9E3EWK1-F1
#
_cell.length_a   1.000
_cell.length_b   1.000
_cell.length_c   1.000
_cell.angle_alpha   90.00
_cell.angle_beta   90.00
_cell.angle_gamma   90.00
#
_symmetry.space_group_name_H-M   'P 1'
#
loop_
_entity.id
_entity.type
_entity.pdbx_description
1 polymer ?
#
loop_
_entity_poly.entity_id
_entity_poly.type
_entity_poly.pdbx_seq_one_letter_code
_entity_poly.pdbx_strand_id
1 'polypeptide(L)'
;YQGAIETNGSGNGSVIVRGILDPKTFSVSPGGTTTFAPTNQYHLGLWFSDPQTPFKLGCESGAKAPIVTPFNGAHHAGILALNTSNFPLNAGPLSHVHSTSLNATQAQNRISFQGDKAFSFPVVPAGAAIKKCLPYARGEATIVPDAFNDTMLFQVYGLAPNQKYTLFVTQFPNKPFGISWYQGAIETNRYGDGNVIVRGILDPKTFSVSPGGTTTFAPTNQYHLGLWFSDPQTPFKLGCESGAKAPIVTPFNGAHHAGILALNTGNFPLNAGPLSKIQH
;
A
#
# COMPACT_ATOMS: atom_id res chain seq x y z
N TYR A 1 0.69 3.24 8.93
CA TYR A 1 -0.42 3.93 9.64
C TYR A 1 -1.73 3.54 8.97
N GLN A 2 -2.81 3.28 9.72
CA GLN A 2 -4.06 2.73 9.18
C GLN A 2 -5.32 3.55 9.54
N GLY A 3 -5.18 4.63 10.32
CA GLY A 3 -6.29 5.49 10.77
C GLY A 3 -6.06 6.05 12.18
N ALA A 4 -7.00 6.86 12.65
CA ALA A 4 -7.05 7.39 14.01
C ALA A 4 -8.42 7.10 14.67
N ILE A 5 -8.47 7.11 16.00
CA ILE A 5 -9.69 6.87 16.79
C ILE A 5 -9.88 8.06 17.72
N GLU A 6 -11.09 8.60 17.74
CA GLU A 6 -11.52 9.55 18.77
C GLU A 6 -12.25 8.80 19.88
N THR A 7 -11.97 9.19 21.12
CA THR A 7 -12.62 8.65 22.31
C THR A 7 -13.61 9.66 22.88
N ASN A 8 -14.71 9.17 23.45
CA ASN A 8 -15.65 9.99 24.18
C ASN A 8 -15.11 10.34 25.59
N GLY A 9 -15.88 11.12 26.37
CA GLY A 9 -15.51 11.54 27.73
C GLY A 9 -15.32 10.40 28.74
N SER A 10 -15.70 9.16 28.38
CA SER A 10 -15.43 7.95 29.18
C SER A 10 -14.24 7.14 28.67
N GLY A 11 -13.52 7.63 27.65
CA GLY A 11 -12.40 6.94 27.03
C GLY A 11 -12.79 5.86 26.01
N ASN A 12 -14.08 5.71 25.68
CA ASN A 12 -14.54 4.72 24.71
C ASN A 12 -14.50 5.30 23.30
N GLY A 13 -13.97 4.55 22.34
CA GLY A 13 -13.92 4.94 20.94
C GLY A 13 -13.96 3.72 20.03
N SER A 14 -14.39 3.94 18.79
CA SER A 14 -14.40 2.89 17.76
C SER A 14 -13.98 3.49 16.42
N VAL A 15 -13.17 2.76 15.68
CA VAL A 15 -12.83 3.09 14.29
C VAL A 15 -13.07 1.86 13.43
N ILE A 16 -13.46 2.09 12.18
CA ILE A 16 -13.46 1.04 11.15
C ILE A 16 -12.24 1.27 10.27
N VAL A 17 -11.24 0.40 10.41
CA VAL A 17 -10.11 0.34 9.48
C VAL A 17 -10.48 -0.55 8.31
N ARG A 18 -10.30 -0.05 7.08
CA ARG A 18 -10.52 -0.82 5.86
C ARG A 18 -9.21 -0.91 5.08
N GLY A 19 -8.84 -2.14 4.71
CA GLY A 19 -7.65 -2.43 3.92
C GLY A 19 -7.50 -3.93 3.68
N ILE A 20 -6.39 -4.32 3.06
CA ILE A 20 -6.01 -5.73 3.03
C ILE A 20 -5.37 -6.07 4.36
N LEU A 21 -6.07 -6.92 5.12
CA LEU A 21 -5.69 -7.36 6.47
C LEU A 21 -5.48 -8.87 6.50
N ASP A 22 -5.11 -9.46 5.36
CA ASP A 22 -4.94 -10.89 5.19
C ASP A 22 -3.45 -11.31 5.19
N PRO A 23 -3.14 -12.61 5.23
CA PRO A 23 -1.77 -13.12 5.29
C PRO A 23 -0.89 -12.76 4.09
N LYS A 24 -1.48 -12.30 2.97
CA LYS A 24 -0.74 -11.85 1.78
C LYS A 24 -0.34 -10.39 1.89
N THR A 25 -0.68 -9.70 2.98
CA THR A 25 -0.24 -8.33 3.22
C THR A 25 1.22 -8.34 3.66
N PHE A 26 2.08 -7.72 2.86
CA PHE A 26 3.50 -7.57 3.18
C PHE A 26 4.05 -6.23 2.67
N SER A 27 5.14 -5.82 3.29
CA SER A 27 6.02 -4.77 2.79
C SER A 27 7.32 -5.39 2.27
N VAL A 28 7.93 -4.76 1.28
CA VAL A 28 9.24 -5.16 0.74
C VAL A 28 10.01 -3.91 0.32
N SER A 29 11.33 -3.96 0.40
CA SER A 29 12.18 -2.94 -0.22
C SER A 29 13.35 -3.64 -0.93
N PRO A 30 13.29 -3.84 -2.26
CA PRO A 30 14.34 -4.53 -3.00
C PRO A 30 15.61 -3.68 -3.21
N GLY A 31 15.53 -2.37 -2.93
CA GLY A 31 16.65 -1.44 -2.99
C GLY A 31 16.20 -0.01 -2.69
N GLY A 32 17.14 0.93 -2.66
CA GLY A 32 16.87 2.34 -2.34
C GLY A 32 17.63 2.77 -1.10
N THR A 33 17.00 3.57 -0.24
CA THR A 33 17.61 4.03 1.02
C THR A 33 17.66 2.95 2.09
N THR A 34 16.85 1.90 1.96
CA THR A 34 16.80 0.77 2.89
C THR A 34 16.39 -0.48 2.11
N THR A 35 16.92 -1.65 2.48
CA THR A 35 16.61 -2.91 1.81
C THR A 35 16.15 -3.94 2.84
N PHE A 36 15.05 -4.64 2.56
CA PHE A 36 14.59 -5.76 3.36
C PHE A 36 13.75 -6.72 2.51
N ALA A 37 13.84 -8.01 2.84
CA ALA A 37 13.05 -9.06 2.23
C ALA A 37 11.55 -8.87 2.54
N PRO A 38 10.64 -9.45 1.73
CA PRO A 38 9.22 -9.40 2.03
C PRO A 38 8.91 -9.75 3.49
N THR A 39 8.23 -8.84 4.17
CA THR A 39 7.92 -8.92 5.60
C THR A 39 6.43 -8.71 5.78
N ASN A 40 5.75 -9.73 6.34
CA ASN A 40 4.33 -9.64 6.66
C ASN A 40 4.06 -8.73 7.87
N GLN A 41 2.89 -8.12 7.90
CA GLN A 41 2.43 -7.30 9.02
C GLN A 41 1.24 -7.99 9.70
N TYR A 42 1.50 -8.76 10.76
CA TYR A 42 0.45 -9.56 11.41
C TYR A 42 -0.17 -8.95 12.67
N HIS A 43 0.47 -7.94 13.23
CA HIS A 43 0.06 -7.33 14.49
C HIS A 43 -0.57 -5.95 14.29
N LEU A 44 -1.50 -5.62 15.18
CA LEU A 44 -2.07 -4.29 15.32
C LEU A 44 -1.51 -3.61 16.58
N GLY A 45 -1.38 -2.29 16.50
CA GLY A 45 -1.06 -1.40 17.61
C GLY A 45 -1.87 -0.11 17.51
N LEU A 46 -2.16 0.48 18.67
CA LEU A 46 -2.85 1.75 18.84
C LEU A 46 -1.99 2.64 19.74
N TRP A 47 -1.65 3.83 19.28
CA TRP A 47 -0.83 4.80 20.00
C TRP A 47 -1.64 6.02 20.40
N PHE A 48 -1.20 6.73 21.44
CA PHE A 48 -1.71 8.07 21.73
C PHE A 48 -1.34 9.01 20.58
N SER A 49 -2.32 9.75 20.05
CA SER A 49 -2.03 10.71 18.96
C SER A 49 -1.25 11.93 19.45
N ASP A 50 -1.42 12.32 20.72
CA ASP A 50 -0.68 13.40 21.37
C ASP A 50 0.21 12.81 22.49
N PRO A 51 1.55 12.98 22.44
CA PRO A 51 2.46 12.48 23.47
C PRO A 51 2.26 13.14 24.83
N GLN A 52 1.71 14.35 24.90
CA GLN A 52 1.44 15.01 26.19
C GLN A 52 0.38 14.28 27.01
N THR A 53 -0.54 13.58 26.35
CA THR A 53 -1.64 12.87 27.01
C THR A 53 -1.15 11.76 27.95
N PRO A 54 -0.41 10.72 27.50
CA PRO A 54 0.10 9.68 28.40
C PRO A 54 1.11 10.21 29.43
N PHE A 55 1.89 11.23 29.08
CA PHE A 55 2.82 11.86 30.01
C PHE A 55 2.10 12.52 31.20
N LYS A 56 1.08 13.34 30.95
CA LYS A 56 0.29 14.00 32.00
C LYS A 56 -0.51 13.01 32.86
N LEU A 57 -0.89 11.87 32.28
CA LEU A 57 -1.54 10.77 32.99
C LEU A 57 -0.56 9.93 33.83
N GLY A 58 0.75 10.18 33.73
CA GLY A 58 1.78 9.44 34.48
C GLY A 58 2.03 8.03 33.94
N CYS A 59 1.63 7.73 32.70
CA CYS A 59 1.84 6.42 32.08
C CYS A 59 3.33 6.12 31.78
N GLU A 60 4.17 7.16 31.80
CA GLU A 60 5.58 7.12 31.40
C GLU A 60 6.49 7.19 32.65
N SER A 61 6.54 6.10 33.41
CA SER A 61 7.26 6.06 34.69
C SER A 61 8.72 6.47 34.56
N GLY A 62 9.12 7.52 35.28
CA GLY A 62 10.49 8.04 35.29
C GLY A 62 10.85 8.96 34.12
N ALA A 63 9.94 9.18 33.16
CA ALA A 63 10.16 10.13 32.09
C ALA A 63 10.13 11.57 32.62
N LYS A 64 11.10 12.39 32.20
CA LYS A 64 11.14 13.84 32.54
C LYS A 64 10.45 14.73 31.51
N ALA A 65 10.11 14.15 30.36
CA ALA A 65 9.40 14.78 29.25
C ALA A 65 8.63 13.69 28.50
N PRO A 66 7.58 14.04 27.73
CA PRO A 66 6.80 13.08 26.96
C PRO A 66 7.65 12.24 25.99
N ILE A 67 7.39 10.94 25.98
CA ILE A 67 7.99 10.01 25.02
C ILE A 67 7.29 10.18 23.67
N VAL A 68 8.05 10.54 22.65
CA VAL A 68 7.58 10.72 21.27
C VAL A 68 7.94 9.51 20.42
N THR A 69 6.97 8.99 19.68
CA THR A 69 7.11 7.86 18.75
C THR A 69 6.56 8.22 17.35
N PRO A 70 6.97 7.53 16.28
CA PRO A 70 6.61 7.91 14.91
C PRO A 70 5.25 7.38 14.42
N PHE A 71 4.37 6.90 15.30
CA PHE A 71 3.21 6.08 14.94
C PHE A 71 1.90 6.85 14.65
N ASN A 72 1.98 8.10 14.19
CA ASN A 72 0.84 8.86 13.64
C ASN A 72 1.23 9.57 12.34
N GLY A 73 0.25 10.17 11.64
CA GLY A 73 0.48 10.88 10.37
C GLY A 73 1.43 12.07 10.44
N ALA A 74 1.70 12.61 11.63
CA ALA A 74 2.66 13.69 11.87
C ALA A 74 4.01 13.17 12.41
N HIS A 75 4.16 11.86 12.58
CA HIS A 75 5.32 11.21 13.19
C HIS A 75 5.64 11.71 14.61
N HIS A 76 4.62 12.14 15.35
CA HIS A 76 4.70 12.75 16.66
C HIS A 76 3.63 12.17 17.59
N ALA A 77 3.59 10.85 17.72
CA ALA A 77 2.66 10.13 18.59
C ALA A 77 3.27 9.96 20.00
N GLY A 78 2.43 9.65 20.99
CA GLY A 78 2.87 9.19 22.31
C GLY A 78 3.24 7.72 22.34
N ILE A 79 3.24 7.13 23.53
CA ILE A 79 3.48 5.69 23.73
C ILE A 79 2.36 4.81 23.15
N LEU A 80 2.65 3.51 23.01
CA LEU A 80 1.69 2.48 22.60
C LEU A 80 0.66 2.26 23.71
N ALA A 81 -0.62 2.43 23.39
CA ALA A 81 -1.74 2.27 24.31
C ALA A 81 -2.29 0.84 24.33
N LEU A 82 -2.53 0.25 23.15
CA LEU A 82 -3.03 -1.12 22.99
C LEU A 82 -2.32 -1.83 21.85
N ASN A 83 -2.16 -3.14 21.94
CA ASN A 83 -1.59 -3.95 20.88
C ASN A 83 -2.11 -5.39 20.92
N THR A 84 -1.57 -6.21 20.02
CA THR A 84 -1.88 -7.63 19.89
C THR A 84 -0.74 -8.52 20.39
N SER A 85 -0.01 -8.10 21.43
CA SER A 85 1.18 -8.82 21.95
C SER A 85 0.83 -10.11 22.69
N ASN A 86 -0.45 -10.39 22.89
CA ASN A 86 -0.93 -11.69 23.38
C ASN A 86 -0.80 -12.81 22.33
N PHE A 87 -0.42 -12.46 21.08
CA PHE A 87 -0.09 -13.41 20.02
C PHE A 87 1.43 -13.54 19.82
N PRO A 88 1.94 -14.69 19.35
CA PRO A 88 3.35 -14.84 19.02
C PRO A 88 3.80 -13.85 17.92
N LEU A 89 5.06 -13.41 17.97
CA LEU A 89 5.62 -12.36 17.09
C LEU A 89 5.39 -12.60 15.58
N ASN A 90 5.39 -13.86 15.15
CA ASN A 90 5.24 -14.26 13.74
C ASN A 90 3.84 -14.85 13.43
N ALA A 91 2.90 -14.75 14.37
CA ALA A 91 1.55 -15.33 14.27
C ALA A 91 0.52 -14.40 14.93
N GLY A 92 0.60 -13.11 14.61
CA GLY A 92 -0.38 -12.11 15.03
C GLY A 92 -1.77 -12.38 14.45
N PRO A 93 -2.83 -11.72 14.95
CA PRO A 93 -4.21 -12.04 14.59
C PRO A 93 -4.50 -11.90 13.07
N LEU A 94 -3.80 -11.02 12.36
CA LEU A 94 -4.03 -10.83 10.92
C LEU A 94 -3.52 -12.02 10.09
N SER A 95 -2.68 -12.92 10.63
CA SER A 95 -2.28 -14.14 9.93
C SER A 95 -3.41 -15.18 9.84
N HIS A 96 -4.52 -14.96 10.56
CA HIS A 96 -5.68 -15.86 10.59
C HIS A 96 -6.87 -15.33 9.80
N VAL A 97 -6.75 -14.15 9.19
CA VAL A 97 -7.83 -13.56 8.40
C VAL A 97 -7.93 -14.29 7.06
N HIS A 98 -9.08 -14.91 6.81
CA HIS A 98 -9.36 -15.53 5.51
C HIS A 98 -9.89 -14.47 4.54
N SER A 99 -9.22 -14.30 3.40
CA SER A 99 -9.73 -13.44 2.33
C SER A 99 -11.00 -14.07 1.75
N THR A 100 -12.16 -13.46 2.01
CA THR A 100 -13.35 -13.73 1.22
C THR A 100 -13.35 -12.78 0.03
N SER A 101 -13.56 -13.30 -1.18
CA SER A 101 -13.68 -12.47 -2.37
C SER A 101 -14.97 -11.66 -2.28
N LEU A 102 -14.88 -10.39 -1.88
CA LEU A 102 -15.97 -9.46 -2.11
C LEU A 102 -16.15 -9.31 -3.62
N ASN A 103 -17.38 -9.53 -4.09
CA ASN A 103 -17.71 -9.44 -5.49
C ASN A 103 -17.57 -7.96 -5.93
N ALA A 104 -16.55 -7.65 -6.74
CA ALA A 104 -16.16 -6.27 -7.08
C ALA A 104 -17.32 -5.44 -7.65
N THR A 105 -18.23 -6.10 -8.39
CA THR A 105 -19.44 -5.49 -8.96
C THR A 105 -20.41 -4.96 -7.89
N GLN A 106 -20.53 -5.63 -6.74
CA GLN A 106 -21.38 -5.18 -5.64
C GLN A 106 -20.74 -4.04 -4.84
N ALA A 107 -19.41 -4.00 -4.75
CA ALA A 107 -18.68 -2.91 -4.10
C ALA A 107 -18.72 -1.62 -4.94
N GLN A 108 -18.66 -1.72 -6.27
CA GLN A 108 -18.75 -0.59 -7.21
C GLN A 108 -20.08 0.15 -7.10
N ASN A 109 -21.21 -0.56 -6.99
CA ASN A 109 -22.55 0.05 -6.90
C ASN A 109 -22.78 0.88 -5.63
N ARG A 110 -21.90 0.81 -4.63
CA ARG A 110 -22.04 1.53 -3.35
C ARG A 110 -21.11 2.75 -3.22
N ILE A 111 -20.28 3.05 -4.21
CA ILE A 111 -19.27 4.10 -4.12
C ILE A 111 -19.44 5.06 -5.30
N SER A 112 -19.76 6.32 -5.00
CA SER A 112 -19.70 7.37 -6.01
C SER A 112 -18.24 7.77 -6.21
N PHE A 113 -17.70 7.51 -7.39
CA PHE A 113 -16.38 8.01 -7.81
C PHE A 113 -16.48 9.38 -8.51
N GLN A 114 -17.64 10.04 -8.41
CA GLN A 114 -17.86 11.40 -8.91
C GLN A 114 -18.20 12.34 -7.75
N GLY A 115 -17.48 13.46 -7.70
CA GLY A 115 -17.63 14.54 -6.71
C GLY A 115 -16.38 15.43 -6.64
N ASP A 116 -16.52 16.63 -6.07
CA ASP A 116 -15.48 17.67 -6.03
C ASP A 116 -14.19 17.25 -5.30
N LYS A 117 -14.25 16.20 -4.47
CA LYS A 117 -13.09 15.65 -3.73
C LYS A 117 -12.38 14.50 -4.45
N ALA A 118 -12.91 13.99 -5.56
CA ALA A 118 -12.27 12.90 -6.30
C ALA A 118 -11.01 13.40 -7.02
N PHE A 119 -9.90 12.66 -6.88
CA PHE A 119 -8.65 12.95 -7.58
C PHE A 119 -8.27 11.78 -8.49
N SER A 120 -8.33 12.01 -9.80
CA SER A 120 -7.97 11.04 -10.82
C SER A 120 -6.61 11.37 -11.43
N PHE A 121 -5.79 10.33 -11.65
CA PHE A 121 -4.50 10.47 -12.29
C PHE A 121 -4.14 9.27 -13.17
N PRO A 122 -3.39 9.50 -14.26
CA PRO A 122 -3.00 8.43 -15.17
C PRO A 122 -1.89 7.57 -14.57
N VAL A 123 -1.94 6.29 -14.91
CA VAL A 123 -0.89 5.30 -14.67
C VAL A 123 -0.37 4.84 -16.04
N VAL A 124 0.95 4.90 -16.24
CA VAL A 124 1.59 4.78 -17.55
C VAL A 124 2.41 3.48 -17.66
N PRO A 125 2.68 2.99 -18.88
CA PRO A 125 3.63 1.89 -19.09
C PRO A 125 4.98 2.15 -18.41
N ALA A 126 5.49 1.15 -17.70
CA ALA A 126 6.68 1.28 -16.86
C ALA A 126 7.98 1.63 -17.62
N GLY A 127 7.99 1.46 -18.94
CA GLY A 127 9.11 1.83 -19.78
C GLY A 127 8.87 1.48 -21.24
N ALA A 128 9.85 1.81 -22.10
CA ALA A 128 9.77 1.61 -23.54
C ALA A 128 9.54 0.13 -23.92
N ALA A 129 10.13 -0.81 -23.17
CA ALA A 129 9.94 -2.25 -23.41
C ALA A 129 8.48 -2.69 -23.20
N ILE A 130 7.84 -2.23 -22.11
CA ILE A 130 6.42 -2.48 -21.88
C ILE A 130 5.57 -1.81 -22.96
N LYS A 131 5.83 -0.54 -23.27
CA LYS A 131 5.09 0.18 -24.31
C LYS A 131 5.22 -0.49 -25.68
N LYS A 132 6.34 -1.16 -25.96
CA LYS A 132 6.54 -1.91 -27.21
C LYS A 132 5.74 -3.21 -27.23
N CYS A 133 5.73 -3.99 -26.15
CA CYS A 133 5.03 -5.28 -26.12
C CYS A 133 3.51 -5.14 -25.86
N LEU A 134 3.09 -4.09 -25.15
CA LEU A 134 1.70 -3.76 -24.84
C LEU A 134 1.42 -2.31 -25.29
N PRO A 135 1.22 -2.07 -26.59
CA PRO A 135 1.14 -0.71 -27.16
C PRO A 135 -0.08 0.10 -26.70
N TYR A 136 -1.13 -0.59 -26.23
CA TYR A 136 -2.37 0.03 -25.76
C TYR A 136 -2.49 0.05 -24.22
N ALA A 137 -1.45 -0.41 -23.51
CA ALA A 137 -1.46 -0.45 -22.06
C ALA A 137 -1.58 0.95 -21.46
N ARG A 138 -2.57 1.13 -20.59
CA ARG A 138 -2.77 2.33 -19.79
C ARG A 138 -3.55 2.00 -18.53
N GLY A 139 -3.47 2.87 -17.54
CA GLY A 139 -4.33 2.79 -16.35
C GLY A 139 -4.73 4.16 -15.85
N GLU A 140 -5.67 4.14 -14.92
CA GLU A 140 -6.16 5.31 -14.21
C GLU A 140 -6.44 4.91 -12.77
N ALA A 141 -6.02 5.76 -11.83
CA ALA A 141 -6.39 5.63 -10.44
C ALA A 141 -7.23 6.84 -10.05
N THR A 142 -8.38 6.59 -9.42
CA THR A 142 -9.25 7.60 -8.85
C THR A 142 -9.33 7.41 -7.35
N ILE A 143 -8.89 8.41 -6.59
CA ILE A 143 -8.95 8.44 -5.13
C ILE A 143 -10.16 9.27 -4.72
N VAL A 144 -11.01 8.72 -3.86
CA VAL A 144 -12.07 9.43 -3.16
C VAL A 144 -11.71 9.44 -1.68
N PRO A 145 -11.31 10.61 -1.14
CA PRO A 145 -11.05 10.76 0.27
C PRO A 145 -12.33 10.58 1.09
N ASP A 146 -12.21 9.94 2.25
CA ASP A 146 -13.28 9.77 3.24
C ASP A 146 -12.71 10.05 4.63
N ALA A 147 -13.56 10.39 5.60
CA ALA A 147 -13.19 10.82 6.94
C ALA A 147 -12.31 9.82 7.72
N PHE A 148 -12.36 8.54 7.35
CA PHE A 148 -11.59 7.49 8.01
C PHE A 148 -10.46 6.95 7.12
N ASN A 149 -10.81 6.46 5.92
CA ASN A 149 -9.87 5.87 4.96
C ASN A 149 -10.30 6.23 3.53
N ASP A 150 -9.34 6.46 2.64
CA ASP A 150 -9.58 6.71 1.23
C ASP A 150 -10.08 5.46 0.50
N THR A 151 -10.83 5.67 -0.58
CA THR A 151 -11.15 4.63 -1.56
C THR A 151 -10.46 4.91 -2.88
N MET A 152 -9.70 3.94 -3.38
CA MET A 152 -9.11 3.96 -4.71
C MET A 152 -9.85 3.02 -5.65
N LEU A 153 -10.33 3.54 -6.76
CA LEU A 153 -10.65 2.74 -7.95
C LEU A 153 -9.42 2.76 -8.86
N PHE A 154 -8.81 1.59 -9.06
CA PHE A 154 -7.69 1.42 -9.98
C PHE A 154 -8.15 0.63 -11.19
N GLN A 155 -8.05 1.23 -12.37
CA GLN A 155 -8.51 0.66 -13.63
C GLN A 155 -7.33 0.51 -14.60
N VAL A 156 -7.37 -0.56 -15.38
CA VAL A 156 -6.36 -0.87 -16.40
C VAL A 156 -7.04 -1.24 -17.69
N TYR A 157 -6.37 -0.91 -18.80
CA TYR A 157 -6.86 -1.15 -20.14
C TYR A 157 -5.72 -1.61 -21.05
N GLY A 158 -6.04 -2.47 -22.01
CA GLY A 158 -5.08 -2.92 -23.03
C GLY A 158 -3.85 -3.64 -22.47
N LEU A 159 -3.98 -4.25 -21.29
CA LEU A 159 -2.97 -5.16 -20.74
C LEU A 159 -3.08 -6.55 -21.38
N ALA A 160 -2.24 -7.50 -20.94
CA ALA A 160 -2.37 -8.88 -21.40
C ALA A 160 -3.73 -9.47 -20.95
N PRO A 161 -4.51 -10.08 -21.86
CA PRO A 161 -5.82 -10.65 -21.51
C PRO A 161 -5.76 -11.84 -20.57
N ASN A 162 -6.76 -11.95 -19.69
CA ASN A 162 -6.94 -13.07 -18.75
C ASN A 162 -5.71 -13.29 -17.85
N GLN A 163 -5.10 -12.20 -17.37
CA GLN A 163 -3.88 -12.24 -16.57
C GLN A 163 -4.03 -11.64 -15.18
N LYS A 164 -3.25 -12.26 -14.29
CA LYS A 164 -2.87 -11.84 -12.94
C LYS A 164 -2.01 -10.56 -12.91
N TYR A 165 -2.44 -9.47 -12.27
CA TYR A 165 -1.55 -8.36 -11.90
C TYR A 165 -1.63 -8.03 -10.40
N THR A 166 -0.56 -7.47 -9.83
CA THR A 166 -0.46 -7.13 -8.40
C THR A 166 -0.10 -5.65 -8.21
N LEU A 167 -0.88 -4.98 -7.35
CA LEU A 167 -0.80 -3.54 -7.12
C LEU A 167 -0.05 -3.24 -5.83
N PHE A 168 0.85 -2.26 -5.88
CA PHE A 168 1.62 -1.77 -4.73
C PHE A 168 1.59 -0.24 -4.67
N VAL A 169 1.65 0.27 -3.44
CA VAL A 169 2.11 1.63 -3.15
C VAL A 169 3.62 1.58 -2.94
N THR A 170 4.38 2.49 -3.57
CA THR A 170 5.85 2.49 -3.57
C THR A 170 6.44 3.86 -3.24
N GLN A 171 7.65 3.87 -2.68
CA GLN A 171 8.42 5.08 -2.41
C GLN A 171 8.84 5.76 -3.71
N PHE A 172 9.33 5.00 -4.69
CA PHE A 172 9.73 5.47 -6.01
C PHE A 172 8.94 4.73 -7.11
N PRO A 173 8.62 5.38 -8.24
CA PRO A 173 7.80 4.77 -9.29
C PRO A 173 8.59 3.76 -10.15
N ASN A 174 9.91 3.86 -10.14
CA ASN A 174 10.84 3.03 -10.89
C ASN A 174 11.89 2.45 -9.93
N LYS A 175 12.71 1.50 -10.42
CA LYS A 175 13.86 0.99 -9.67
C LYS A 175 14.67 2.18 -9.11
N PRO A 176 15.04 2.16 -7.82
CA PRO A 176 15.05 0.99 -6.95
C PRO A 176 13.75 0.69 -6.18
N PHE A 177 12.65 1.41 -6.46
CA PHE A 177 11.33 1.32 -5.82
C PHE A 177 11.26 1.74 -4.36
N GLY A 178 12.31 1.49 -3.57
CA GLY A 178 12.29 1.75 -2.15
C GLY A 178 11.23 0.92 -1.43
N ILE A 179 10.74 1.45 -0.31
CA ILE A 179 9.74 0.77 0.49
C ILE A 179 8.44 0.65 -0.31
N SER A 180 7.91 -0.57 -0.39
CA SER A 180 6.74 -0.93 -1.18
C SER A 180 5.77 -1.75 -0.34
N TRP A 181 4.46 -1.48 -0.46
CA TRP A 181 3.41 -2.13 0.32
C TRP A 181 2.29 -2.65 -0.59
N TYR A 182 1.95 -3.93 -0.43
CA TYR A 182 0.94 -4.64 -1.23
C TYR A 182 -0.46 -4.06 -1.02
N GLN A 183 -1.18 -3.77 -2.12
CA GLN A 183 -2.53 -3.21 -2.12
C GLN A 183 -3.59 -4.14 -2.70
N GLY A 184 -3.19 -5.26 -3.30
CA GLY A 184 -4.12 -6.22 -3.89
C GLY A 184 -3.72 -6.69 -5.26
N ALA A 185 -4.68 -7.27 -5.97
CA ALA A 185 -4.48 -7.82 -7.29
C ALA A 185 -5.64 -7.43 -8.23
N ILE A 186 -5.34 -7.38 -9.52
CA ILE A 186 -6.26 -7.10 -10.60
C ILE A 186 -6.24 -8.31 -11.53
N GLU A 187 -7.41 -8.75 -11.95
CA GLU A 187 -7.55 -9.74 -13.02
C GLU A 187 -8.08 -9.03 -14.27
N THR A 188 -7.38 -9.19 -15.39
CA THR A 188 -7.83 -8.65 -16.67
C THR A 188 -8.80 -9.62 -17.33
N ASN A 189 -9.79 -9.08 -18.03
CA ASN A 189 -10.72 -9.87 -18.84
C ASN A 189 -10.10 -10.25 -20.19
N ARG A 190 -10.91 -10.85 -21.08
CA ARG A 190 -10.50 -11.25 -22.43
C ARG A 190 -10.05 -10.11 -23.35
N TYR A 191 -10.31 -8.86 -22.99
CA TYR A 191 -9.91 -7.66 -23.73
C TYR A 191 -8.66 -6.99 -23.13
N GLY A 192 -8.12 -7.51 -22.02
CA GLY A 192 -7.00 -6.89 -21.33
C GLY A 192 -7.41 -5.78 -20.35
N ASP A 193 -8.70 -5.64 -20.06
CA ASP A 193 -9.24 -4.62 -19.16
C ASP A 193 -9.52 -5.21 -17.79
N GLY A 194 -9.27 -4.46 -16.72
CA GLY A 194 -9.47 -4.91 -15.35
C GLY A 194 -9.62 -3.75 -14.38
N ASN A 195 -10.10 -4.04 -13.18
CA ASN A 195 -10.17 -3.05 -12.12
C ASN A 195 -10.10 -3.69 -10.74
N VAL A 196 -9.77 -2.88 -9.74
CA VAL A 196 -9.86 -3.22 -8.32
C VAL A 196 -10.29 -2.00 -7.52
N ILE A 197 -11.06 -2.22 -6.46
CA ILE A 197 -11.32 -1.21 -5.43
C ILE A 197 -10.44 -1.53 -4.23
N VAL A 198 -9.62 -0.56 -3.84
CA VAL A 198 -8.77 -0.61 -2.64
C VAL A 198 -9.29 0.42 -1.65
N ARG A 199 -9.26 0.08 -0.36
CA ARG A 199 -9.52 1.04 0.72
C ARG A 199 -8.28 1.09 1.62
N GLY A 200 -7.90 2.27 2.08
CA GLY A 200 -6.70 2.45 2.89
C GLY A 200 -6.38 3.93 3.09
N ILE A 201 -5.26 4.23 3.73
CA ILE A 201 -4.72 5.60 3.76
C ILE A 201 -3.85 5.76 2.52
N LEU A 202 -4.28 6.61 1.58
CA LEU A 202 -3.71 6.81 0.24
C LEU A 202 -3.48 8.30 -0.02
N ASP A 203 -2.88 8.97 0.96
CA ASP A 203 -2.70 10.42 1.03
C ASP A 203 -1.26 10.77 1.49
N PRO A 204 -0.93 12.04 1.78
CA PRO A 204 0.40 12.40 2.27
C PRO A 204 0.82 11.72 3.58
N LYS A 205 -0.13 11.18 4.37
CA LYS A 205 0.11 10.44 5.61
C LYS A 205 0.38 8.95 5.35
N THR A 206 0.44 8.51 4.08
CA THR A 206 0.86 7.15 3.75
C THR A 206 2.38 6.99 3.97
N PHE A 207 2.73 6.26 5.03
CA PHE A 207 4.12 5.94 5.36
C PHE A 207 4.29 4.54 5.94
N SER A 208 5.51 4.03 5.79
CA SER A 208 6.02 2.88 6.53
C SER A 208 7.11 3.33 7.50
N VAL A 209 7.26 2.63 8.63
CA VAL A 209 8.32 2.87 9.62
C VAL A 209 8.76 1.55 10.24
N SER A 210 10.04 1.46 10.61
CA SER A 210 10.55 0.37 11.42
C SER A 210 11.52 0.95 12.47
N PRO A 211 11.06 1.22 13.70
CA PRO A 211 11.92 1.77 14.76
C PRO A 211 12.88 0.73 15.35
N GLY A 212 12.69 -0.55 15.02
CA GLY A 212 13.53 -1.68 15.43
C GLY A 212 13.03 -2.98 14.79
N GLY A 213 13.82 -4.06 14.86
CA GLY A 213 13.52 -5.35 14.22
C GLY A 213 14.69 -5.85 13.37
N THR A 214 14.39 -6.55 12.27
CA THR A 214 15.41 -7.05 11.32
C THR A 214 16.03 -5.93 10.48
N THR A 215 15.32 -4.81 10.29
CA THR A 215 15.79 -3.64 9.55
C THR A 215 15.16 -2.39 10.15
N THR A 216 15.98 -1.37 10.40
CA THR A 216 15.54 -0.10 11.01
C THR A 216 15.52 1.01 9.96
N PHE A 217 14.44 1.79 9.90
CA PHE A 217 14.34 2.97 9.05
C PHE A 217 13.38 3.99 9.63
N ALA A 218 13.72 5.27 9.44
CA ALA A 218 12.87 6.40 9.79
C ALA A 218 11.57 6.37 8.97
N PRO A 219 10.49 7.02 9.43
CA PRO A 219 9.25 7.09 8.68
C PRO A 219 9.49 7.55 7.25
N THR A 220 9.02 6.76 6.32
CA THR A 220 9.25 6.97 4.89
C THR A 220 7.92 6.97 4.18
N ASN A 221 7.58 8.09 3.56
CA ASN A 221 6.37 8.21 2.77
C ASN A 221 6.47 7.43 1.46
N GLN A 222 5.31 6.99 0.96
CA GLN A 222 5.20 6.25 -0.27
C GLN A 222 4.11 6.90 -1.13
N TYR A 223 4.52 7.58 -2.22
CA TYR A 223 3.62 8.43 -3.00
C TYR A 223 3.26 7.90 -4.38
N HIS A 224 3.84 6.77 -4.77
CA HIS A 224 3.69 6.21 -6.10
C HIS A 224 2.89 4.93 -6.08
N LEU A 225 2.28 4.61 -7.22
CA LEU A 225 1.67 3.31 -7.50
C LEU A 225 2.49 2.57 -8.55
N GLY A 226 2.53 1.24 -8.41
CA GLY A 226 3.07 0.33 -9.42
C GLY A 226 2.27 -0.97 -9.51
N LEU A 227 2.19 -1.51 -10.72
CA LEU A 227 1.44 -2.72 -11.05
C LEU A 227 2.35 -3.74 -11.74
N TRP A 228 2.56 -4.90 -11.12
CA TRP A 228 3.43 -5.96 -11.62
C TRP A 228 2.63 -7.09 -12.26
N PHE A 229 3.24 -7.78 -13.22
CA PHE A 229 2.71 -9.08 -13.67
C PHE A 229 2.77 -10.07 -12.51
N SER A 230 1.67 -10.75 -12.20
CA SER A 230 1.64 -11.73 -11.12
C SER A 230 2.34 -13.05 -11.49
N ASP A 231 2.56 -13.32 -12.78
CA ASP A 231 3.30 -14.47 -13.29
C ASP A 231 4.46 -13.99 -14.18
N PRO A 232 5.72 -14.30 -13.87
CA PRO A 232 6.89 -13.90 -14.67
C PRO A 232 6.90 -14.50 -16.07
N GLN A 233 6.23 -15.64 -16.30
CA GLN A 233 6.15 -16.24 -17.64
C GLN A 233 5.36 -15.36 -18.62
N THR A 234 4.41 -14.57 -18.14
CA THR A 234 3.56 -13.72 -18.97
C THR A 234 4.37 -12.66 -19.73
N PRO A 235 5.08 -11.72 -19.08
CA PRO A 235 5.87 -10.71 -19.78
C PRO A 235 6.99 -11.32 -20.63
N PHE A 236 7.57 -12.43 -20.20
CA PHE A 236 8.59 -13.15 -20.96
C PHE A 236 8.04 -13.67 -22.30
N LYS A 237 6.93 -14.42 -22.28
CA LYS A 237 6.29 -14.96 -23.50
C LYS A 237 5.77 -13.87 -24.44
N LEU A 238 5.38 -12.72 -23.90
CA LEU A 238 4.95 -11.55 -24.66
C LEU A 238 6.13 -10.75 -25.26
N GLY A 239 7.37 -11.11 -24.95
CA GLY A 239 8.55 -10.38 -25.44
C GLY A 239 8.73 -9.01 -24.80
N CYS A 240 8.13 -8.76 -23.62
CA CYS A 240 8.31 -7.52 -22.86
C CYS A 240 9.72 -7.41 -22.25
N GLU A 241 10.46 -8.52 -22.18
CA GLU A 241 11.78 -8.63 -21.57
C GLU A 241 12.85 -8.73 -22.66
N SER A 242 13.07 -7.62 -23.38
CA SER A 242 13.99 -7.59 -24.52
C SER A 242 15.40 -8.06 -24.13
N GLY A 243 15.87 -9.13 -24.79
CA GLY A 243 17.19 -9.72 -24.57
C GLY A 243 17.30 -10.67 -23.38
N ALA A 244 16.23 -10.87 -22.61
CA ALA A 244 16.21 -11.86 -21.54
C ALA A 244 16.18 -13.28 -22.12
N LYS A 245 16.97 -14.19 -21.53
CA LYS A 245 16.99 -15.62 -21.90
C LYS A 245 16.05 -16.48 -21.04
N ALA A 246 15.57 -15.92 -19.93
CA ALA A 246 14.64 -16.52 -19.00
C ALA A 246 13.79 -15.41 -18.37
N PRO A 247 12.59 -15.74 -17.84
CA PRO A 247 11.73 -14.77 -17.18
C PRO A 247 12.41 -14.02 -16.04
N ILE A 248 12.24 -12.70 -15.99
CA ILE A 248 12.70 -11.88 -14.88
C ILE A 248 11.72 -12.02 -13.71
N VAL A 249 12.23 -12.49 -12.58
CA VAL A 249 11.45 -12.69 -11.35
C VAL A 249 11.67 -11.53 -10.37
N THR A 250 10.61 -11.05 -9.75
CA THR A 250 10.60 -9.98 -8.75
C THR A 250 9.74 -10.37 -7.53
N PRO A 251 9.91 -9.73 -6.35
CA PRO A 251 9.19 -10.12 -5.14
C PRO A 251 7.74 -9.57 -5.05
N PHE A 252 7.24 -8.90 -6.09
CA PHE A 252 6.02 -8.11 -6.06
C PHE A 252 4.73 -8.92 -6.26
N ASN A 253 4.56 -10.03 -5.54
CA ASN A 253 3.27 -10.69 -5.34
C ASN A 253 3.28 -11.49 -4.02
N GLY A 254 2.13 -12.03 -3.60
CA GLY A 254 2.02 -12.80 -2.35
C GLY A 254 2.81 -14.12 -2.31
N ALA A 255 3.39 -14.56 -3.43
CA ALA A 255 4.28 -15.72 -3.52
C ALA A 255 5.75 -15.32 -3.71
N HIS A 256 6.05 -14.01 -3.74
CA HIS A 256 7.34 -13.41 -4.04
C HIS A 256 7.98 -13.89 -5.36
N HIS A 257 7.12 -14.21 -6.33
CA HIS A 257 7.47 -14.77 -7.64
C HIS A 257 6.67 -14.07 -8.75
N ALA A 258 6.79 -12.75 -8.82
CA ALA A 258 6.13 -11.90 -9.80
C ALA A 258 7.03 -11.67 -11.03
N GLY A 259 6.45 -11.22 -12.14
CA GLY A 259 7.18 -10.72 -13.30
C GLY A 259 7.68 -9.29 -13.13
N ILE A 260 8.01 -8.62 -14.24
CA ILE A 260 8.42 -7.21 -14.24
C ILE A 260 7.26 -6.24 -13.95
N LEU A 261 7.61 -4.97 -13.71
CA LEU A 261 6.65 -3.87 -13.57
C LEU A 261 5.98 -3.58 -14.92
N ALA A 262 4.65 -3.57 -14.95
CA ALA A 262 3.85 -3.30 -16.14
C ALA A 262 3.46 -1.82 -16.24
N LEU A 263 2.80 -1.29 -15.21
CA LEU A 263 2.35 0.11 -15.16
C LEU A 263 2.87 0.80 -13.90
N ASN A 264 3.13 2.10 -13.96
CA ASN A 264 3.50 2.91 -12.80
C ASN A 264 3.09 4.37 -12.93
N THR A 265 3.37 5.13 -11.88
CA THR A 265 3.17 6.58 -11.82
C THR A 265 4.47 7.34 -12.12
N GLY A 266 5.30 6.79 -13.02
CA GLY A 266 6.62 7.35 -13.38
C GLY A 266 6.55 8.67 -14.16
N ASN A 267 5.37 9.10 -14.55
CA ASN A 267 5.06 10.41 -15.11
C ASN A 267 4.95 11.52 -14.05
N PHE A 268 5.12 11.20 -12.75
CA PHE A 268 5.15 12.16 -11.65
C PHE A 268 6.57 12.32 -11.08
N PRO A 269 6.89 13.46 -10.42
CA PRO A 269 8.20 13.67 -9.80
C PRO A 269 8.50 12.62 -8.72
N LEU A 270 9.77 12.21 -8.64
CA LEU A 270 10.25 11.13 -7.76
C LEU A 270 9.85 11.27 -6.29
N ASN A 271 9.90 12.49 -5.75
CA ASN A 271 9.60 12.79 -4.34
C ASN A 271 8.21 13.43 -4.16
N ALA A 272 7.40 13.47 -5.21
CA ALA A 272 6.08 14.10 -5.21
C ALA A 272 5.13 13.35 -6.16
N GLY A 273 4.98 12.05 -5.92
CA GLY A 273 4.01 11.20 -6.61
C GLY A 273 2.55 11.64 -6.37
N PRO A 274 1.59 11.05 -7.10
CA PRO A 274 0.20 11.50 -7.07
C PRO A 274 -0.46 11.43 -5.69
N LEU A 275 -0.10 10.46 -4.83
CA LEU A 275 -0.70 10.37 -3.49
C LEU A 275 -0.31 11.55 -2.58
N SER A 276 0.80 12.24 -2.87
CA SER A 276 1.20 13.46 -2.16
C SER A 276 0.29 14.66 -2.43
N LYS A 277 -0.64 14.54 -3.39
CA LYS A 277 -1.55 15.61 -3.82
C LYS A 277 -2.96 15.47 -3.24
N ILE A 278 -3.26 14.35 -2.58
CA ILE A 278 -4.56 14.12 -1.96
C ILE A 278 -4.74 15.04 -0.76
N GLN A 279 -5.92 15.65 -0.65
CA GLN A 279 -6.31 16.54 0.43
C GLN A 279 -7.61 16.02 1.04
N HIS A 280 -7.72 16.14 2.38
CA HIS A 280 -8.87 15.73 3.18
C HIS A 280 -9.70 16.94 3.60
#